data_AF-A0A1C6AQ33-F1
#
_entry.id   AF-A0A1C6AQ33-F1
#
_cell.length_a   1.000
_cell.length_b   1.000
_cell.length_c   1.000
_cell.angle_alpha   90.00
_cell.angle_beta   90.00
_cell.angle_gamma   90.00
#
_symmetry.space_group_name_H-M   'P 1'
#
loop_
_entity.id
_entity.type
_entity.pdbx_description
1 polymer ?
#
loop_
_entity_poly.entity_id
_entity_poly.type
_entity_poly.pdbx_seq_one_letter_code
_entity_poly.pdbx_strand_id
1 'polypeptide(L)'
;MKRLLLSALLLFFLAGCARNADNLIFVNDSAASVGLVELAGPGYSGGGCYADGSPIGRGDSLGIRMDPDEGGAVSLRVWDEGERAVLAQGTFSLSFEHELRYTVTLSERGGRPVLLLEELSS
;
A
#
# COMPACT_ATOMS: atom_id res chain seq x y z
N MET A 1 15.10 -24.42 36.46
CA MET A 1 14.99 -22.97 36.75
C MET A 1 15.95 -22.20 35.86
N LYS A 2 15.45 -21.50 34.84
CA LYS A 2 16.10 -20.39 34.15
C LYS A 2 15.01 -19.57 33.48
N ARG A 3 14.84 -18.33 33.94
CA ARG A 3 13.93 -17.31 33.41
C ARG A 3 14.67 -16.53 32.32
N LEU A 4 13.99 -16.20 31.22
CA LEU A 4 14.25 -15.08 30.29
C LEU A 4 13.00 -15.06 29.37
N LEU A 5 11.95 -14.27 29.62
CA LEU A 5 11.80 -12.81 29.55
C LEU A 5 12.11 -12.24 28.15
N LEU A 6 11.14 -11.46 27.63
CA LEU A 6 11.15 -10.58 26.44
C LEU A 6 11.02 -11.29 25.09
N SER A 7 10.20 -10.86 24.14
CA SER A 7 9.35 -9.67 24.03
C SER A 7 8.26 -10.01 23.03
N ALA A 8 7.01 -9.71 23.39
CA ALA A 8 5.93 -9.59 22.42
C ALA A 8 6.34 -8.47 21.45
N LEU A 9 6.66 -8.85 20.21
CA LEU A 9 6.86 -7.90 19.12
C LEU A 9 5.47 -7.41 18.69
N LEU A 10 4.87 -6.57 19.53
CA LEU A 10 3.79 -5.67 19.17
C LEU A 10 4.38 -4.64 18.19
N LEU A 11 4.27 -4.90 16.90
CA LEU A 11 4.41 -3.86 15.87
C LEU A 11 3.13 -3.01 15.88
N PHE A 12 2.95 -2.20 16.93
CA PHE A 12 2.03 -1.07 16.91
C PHE A 12 2.74 0.12 16.26
N PHE A 13 2.65 0.23 14.94
CA PHE A 13 2.81 1.54 14.31
C PHE A 13 1.46 2.27 14.35
N LEU A 14 1.19 2.89 15.50
CA LEU A 14 0.30 4.04 15.56
C LEU A 14 1.05 5.22 14.91
N ALA A 15 0.75 5.49 13.65
CA ALA A 15 1.09 6.76 13.00
C ALA A 15 -0.13 7.34 12.29
N GLY A 16 -1.25 7.46 13.01
CA GLY A 16 -2.30 8.39 12.65
C GLY A 16 -2.02 9.74 13.30
N CYS A 17 -1.31 10.65 12.61
CA CYS A 17 -1.35 12.11 12.79
C CYS A 17 -0.40 12.84 11.81
N ALA A 18 -0.67 12.78 10.51
CA ALA A 18 -0.27 13.81 9.55
C ALA A 18 -1.17 13.71 8.32
N ARG A 19 -2.19 14.55 8.23
CA ARG A 19 -3.18 14.55 7.14
C ARG A 19 -2.61 15.05 5.79
N ASN A 20 -1.29 15.03 5.62
CA ASN A 20 -0.51 15.50 4.47
C ASN A 20 0.81 14.73 4.26
N ALA A 21 1.06 13.61 4.96
CA ALA A 21 2.34 12.89 4.85
C ALA A 21 2.38 11.86 3.71
N ASP A 22 1.26 11.26 3.35
CA ASP A 22 1.24 10.19 2.35
C ASP A 22 1.59 10.73 0.97
N ASN A 23 2.57 10.09 0.33
CA ASN A 23 3.05 10.42 -1.01
C ASN A 23 2.70 9.33 -2.03
N LEU A 24 2.10 8.22 -1.57
CA LEU A 24 1.46 7.23 -2.42
C LEU A 24 0.08 6.91 -1.85
N ILE A 25 -0.96 7.10 -2.65
CA ILE A 25 -2.34 6.80 -2.27
C ILE A 25 -2.81 5.61 -3.11
N PHE A 26 -3.20 4.54 -2.46
CA PHE A 26 -3.93 3.45 -3.11
C PHE A 26 -5.44 3.75 -3.05
N VAL A 27 -6.14 3.60 -4.16
CA VAL A 27 -7.61 3.74 -4.24
C VAL A 27 -8.20 2.46 -4.80
N ASN A 28 -9.24 1.93 -4.14
CA ASN A 28 -9.97 0.80 -4.68
C ASN A 28 -11.26 1.27 -5.38
N ASP A 29 -11.25 1.30 -6.71
CA ASP A 29 -12.42 1.59 -7.56
C ASP A 29 -13.05 0.30 -8.12
N SER A 30 -12.58 -0.88 -7.68
CA SER A 30 -13.06 -2.18 -8.14
C SER A 30 -14.22 -2.71 -7.27
N ALA A 31 -14.85 -3.83 -7.66
CA ALA A 31 -15.79 -4.55 -6.80
C ALA A 31 -15.10 -5.41 -5.73
N ALA A 32 -13.78 -5.60 -5.80
CA ALA A 32 -13.08 -6.56 -4.97
C ALA A 32 -12.86 -6.02 -3.54
N SER A 33 -12.96 -6.89 -2.54
CA SER A 33 -12.49 -6.62 -1.18
C SER A 33 -10.98 -6.83 -1.11
N VAL A 34 -10.25 -5.77 -0.80
CA VAL A 34 -8.78 -5.79 -0.71
C VAL A 34 -8.35 -5.94 0.75
N GLY A 35 -7.50 -6.92 1.05
CA GLY A 35 -6.98 -7.14 2.40
C GLY A 35 -5.63 -6.48 2.63
N LEU A 36 -4.77 -6.48 1.60
CA LEU A 36 -3.38 -6.02 1.71
C LEU A 36 -2.90 -5.40 0.40
N VAL A 37 -2.21 -4.28 0.50
CA VAL A 37 -1.40 -3.70 -0.56
C VAL A 37 0.06 -3.90 -0.19
N GLU A 38 0.80 -4.66 -1.00
CA GLU A 38 2.22 -4.95 -0.83
C GLU A 38 3.05 -4.11 -1.81
N LEU A 39 4.17 -3.58 -1.34
CA LEU A 39 5.13 -2.79 -2.11
C LEU A 39 6.51 -3.41 -2.01
N ALA A 40 7.25 -3.43 -3.10
CA ALA A 40 8.64 -3.86 -3.11
C ALA A 40 9.45 -3.10 -4.15
N GLY A 41 10.69 -2.77 -3.82
CA GLY A 41 11.68 -2.24 -4.76
C GLY A 41 13.10 -2.68 -4.39
N PRO A 42 14.12 -2.14 -5.07
CA PRO A 42 15.50 -2.50 -4.78
C PRO A 42 15.89 -2.11 -3.34
N GLY A 43 16.05 -3.10 -2.47
CA GLY A 43 16.50 -2.89 -1.10
C GLY A 43 15.42 -2.50 -0.08
N TYR A 44 14.14 -2.43 -0.48
CA TYR A 44 13.03 -2.15 0.43
C TYR A 44 11.78 -2.98 0.12
N SER A 45 10.95 -3.17 1.14
CA SER A 45 9.64 -3.80 1.05
C SER A 45 8.72 -3.17 2.08
N GLY A 46 7.46 -2.95 1.73
CA GLY A 46 6.47 -2.31 2.58
C GLY A 46 5.05 -2.62 2.12
N GLY A 47 4.10 -1.78 2.51
CA GLY A 47 2.69 -1.97 2.22
C GLY A 47 1.80 -1.57 3.37
N GLY A 48 0.51 -1.89 3.27
CA GLY A 48 -0.43 -1.62 4.34
C GLY A 48 -1.82 -2.22 4.13
N CYS A 49 -2.57 -2.16 5.22
CA CYS A 49 -3.98 -2.51 5.34
C CYS A 49 -4.60 -1.62 6.42
N TYR A 50 -5.91 -1.70 6.64
CA TYR A 50 -6.53 -1.00 7.77
C TYR A 50 -6.20 -1.68 9.09
N ALA A 51 -5.92 -0.87 10.11
CA ALA A 51 -5.48 -1.33 11.42
C ALA A 51 -6.54 -2.14 12.18
N ASP A 52 -7.82 -1.97 11.85
CA ASP A 52 -8.93 -2.75 12.40
C ASP A 52 -9.15 -4.08 11.66
N GLY A 53 -8.36 -4.35 10.61
CA GLY A 53 -8.45 -5.55 9.78
C GLY A 53 -9.64 -5.54 8.81
N SER A 54 -10.40 -4.44 8.72
CA SER A 54 -11.44 -4.31 7.72
C SER A 54 -10.83 -4.24 6.30
N PRO A 55 -11.53 -4.77 5.28
CA PRO A 55 -11.04 -4.68 3.91
C PRO A 55 -11.11 -3.24 3.41
N ILE A 56 -10.21 -2.90 2.49
CA ILE A 56 -10.28 -1.67 1.69
C ILE A 56 -11.34 -1.92 0.61
N GLY A 57 -12.54 -1.41 0.83
CA GLY A 57 -13.71 -1.61 -0.03
C GLY A 57 -13.73 -0.67 -1.23
N ARG A 58 -14.78 -0.77 -2.05
CA ARG A 58 -14.98 0.13 -3.19
C ARG A 58 -15.18 1.58 -2.71
N GLY A 59 -14.41 2.49 -3.28
CA GLY A 59 -14.42 3.92 -2.94
C GLY A 59 -13.48 4.26 -1.77
N ASP A 60 -12.89 3.26 -1.13
CA ASP A 60 -11.95 3.46 -0.04
C ASP A 60 -10.53 3.75 -0.57
N SER A 61 -9.71 4.32 0.31
CA SER A 61 -8.30 4.61 0.02
C SER A 61 -7.38 4.30 1.19
N LEU A 62 -6.15 3.97 0.86
CA LEU A 62 -5.07 3.71 1.81
C LEU A 62 -3.89 4.62 1.46
N GLY A 63 -3.53 5.50 2.40
CA GLY A 63 -2.31 6.29 2.31
C GLY A 63 -1.08 5.48 2.72
N ILE A 64 0.00 5.63 1.96
CA ILE A 64 1.30 5.00 2.23
C ILE A 64 2.36 6.08 2.17
N ARG A 65 3.20 6.12 3.21
CA ARG A 65 4.39 6.97 3.26
C ARG A 65 5.61 6.18 2.81
N MET A 66 6.10 6.51 1.63
CA MET A 66 7.38 6.05 1.09
C MET A 66 8.49 7.01 1.51
N ASP A 67 9.68 6.50 1.83
CA ASP A 67 10.85 7.35 2.06
C ASP A 67 11.24 8.08 0.74
N PRO A 68 11.67 9.35 0.76
CA PRO A 68 12.19 10.02 -0.44
C PRO A 68 13.33 9.27 -1.15
N ASP A 69 14.14 8.50 -0.42
CA ASP A 69 15.23 7.68 -0.98
C ASP A 69 14.74 6.32 -1.51
N GLU A 70 13.49 5.95 -1.22
CA GLU A 70 12.80 4.81 -1.84
C GLU A 70 12.18 5.23 -3.18
N GLY A 71 12.05 4.31 -4.13
CA GLY A 71 11.52 4.62 -5.45
C GLY A 71 12.14 3.77 -6.55
N GLY A 72 12.28 4.36 -7.74
CA GLY A 72 12.72 3.65 -8.94
C GLY A 72 11.65 2.66 -9.39
N ALA A 73 12.04 1.42 -9.69
CA ALA A 73 11.10 0.36 -10.04
C ALA A 73 10.40 -0.19 -8.79
N VAL A 74 9.15 0.23 -8.59
CA VAL A 74 8.30 -0.16 -7.46
C VAL A 74 7.27 -1.18 -7.94
N SER A 75 7.35 -2.41 -7.44
CA SER A 75 6.29 -3.41 -7.62
C SER A 75 5.20 -3.19 -6.59
N LEU A 76 3.94 -3.18 -7.04
CA LEU A 76 2.76 -3.18 -6.17
C LEU A 76 1.95 -4.44 -6.45
N ARG A 77 1.58 -5.15 -5.39
CA ARG A 77 0.65 -6.29 -5.43
C ARG A 77 -0.53 -6.01 -4.53
N VAL A 78 -1.72 -6.30 -5.02
CA VAL A 78 -2.96 -6.15 -4.26
C VAL A 78 -3.54 -7.53 -4.01
N TRP A 79 -3.73 -7.86 -2.75
CA TRP A 79 -4.26 -9.13 -2.30
C TRP A 79 -5.73 -9.00 -1.91
N ASP A 80 -6.48 -10.09 -2.09
CA ASP A 80 -7.84 -10.19 -1.57
C ASP A 80 -7.89 -10.12 -0.04
N GLU A 81 -9.10 -9.92 0.52
CA GLU A 81 -9.34 -9.81 1.96
C GLU A 81 -8.75 -10.96 2.78
N GLY A 82 -8.69 -12.17 2.21
CA GLY A 82 -8.13 -13.34 2.87
C GLY A 82 -6.62 -13.53 2.68
N GLU A 83 -5.95 -12.66 1.93
CA GLU A 83 -4.56 -12.76 1.51
C GLU A 83 -4.22 -14.09 0.82
N ARG A 84 -5.16 -14.62 0.04
CA ARG A 84 -5.05 -15.91 -0.68
C ARG A 84 -4.77 -15.76 -2.15
N ALA A 85 -5.20 -14.64 -2.75
CA ALA A 85 -5.08 -14.41 -4.17
C ALA A 85 -4.63 -12.98 -4.47
N VAL A 86 -3.71 -12.84 -5.41
CA VAL A 86 -3.33 -11.54 -5.99
C VAL A 86 -4.42 -11.13 -6.97
N LEU A 87 -5.11 -10.03 -6.66
CA LEU A 87 -6.15 -9.43 -7.50
C LEU A 87 -5.55 -8.68 -8.67
N ALA A 88 -4.47 -7.94 -8.44
CA ALA A 88 -3.71 -7.24 -9.46
C ALA A 88 -2.26 -7.04 -9.03
N GLN A 89 -1.36 -6.93 -10.00
CA GLN A 89 0.03 -6.56 -9.77
C GLN A 89 0.54 -5.65 -10.89
N GLY A 90 1.49 -4.78 -10.54
CA GLY A 90 2.11 -3.84 -11.46
C GLY A 90 3.53 -3.49 -11.02
N THR A 91 4.27 -2.87 -11.93
CA THR A 91 5.56 -2.24 -11.63
C THR A 91 5.56 -0.85 -12.22
N PHE A 92 5.91 0.13 -11.40
CA PHE A 92 5.85 1.54 -11.73
C PHE A 92 7.21 2.18 -11.50
N SER A 93 7.56 3.18 -12.31
CA SER A 93 8.73 4.01 -12.08
C SER A 93 8.30 5.21 -11.25
N LEU A 94 8.56 5.21 -9.94
CA LEU A 94 8.13 6.26 -9.01
C LEU A 94 9.35 7.02 -8.47
N SER A 95 9.19 8.33 -8.25
CA SER A 95 10.16 9.15 -7.53
C SER A 95 9.46 9.92 -6.45
N PHE A 96 9.90 9.80 -5.20
CA PHE A 96 9.31 10.52 -4.07
C PHE A 96 10.16 11.73 -3.64
N GLU A 97 11.15 12.10 -4.45
CA GLU A 97 11.89 13.34 -4.31
C GLU A 97 10.97 14.55 -4.54
N HIS A 98 11.36 15.71 -4.00
CA HIS A 98 10.66 16.99 -4.22
C HIS A 98 9.15 16.96 -3.91
N GLU A 99 8.73 16.11 -2.96
CA GLU A 99 7.33 15.98 -2.53
C GLU A 99 6.36 15.51 -3.63
N LEU A 100 6.86 14.85 -4.68
CA LEU A 100 6.01 14.20 -5.68
C LEU A 100 5.04 13.19 -5.03
N ARG A 101 3.81 13.16 -5.54
CA ARG A 101 2.73 12.31 -5.03
C ARG A 101 2.09 11.50 -6.14
N TYR A 102 1.67 10.30 -5.82
CA TYR A 102 1.03 9.40 -6.76
C TYR A 102 -0.25 8.81 -6.21
N THR A 103 -1.19 8.56 -7.12
CA THR A 103 -2.35 7.71 -6.86
C THR A 103 -2.21 6.44 -7.69
N VAL A 104 -2.35 5.29 -7.05
CA VAL A 104 -2.50 3.99 -7.72
C VAL A 104 -3.93 3.51 -7.51
N THR A 105 -4.70 3.45 -8.58
CA THR A 105 -6.10 3.04 -8.54
C THR A 105 -6.22 1.59 -9.01
N LEU A 106 -6.80 0.73 -8.16
CA LEU A 106 -7.33 -0.57 -8.59
C LEU A 106 -8.68 -0.34 -9.27
N SER A 107 -8.73 -0.48 -10.59
CA SER A 107 -9.94 -0.30 -11.40
C SER A 107 -10.34 -1.62 -12.06
N GLU A 108 -11.54 -1.70 -12.63
CA GLU A 108 -11.99 -2.86 -13.42
C GLU A 108 -11.96 -2.55 -14.91
N ARG A 109 -11.25 -3.39 -15.68
CA ARG A 109 -11.29 -3.36 -17.15
C ARG A 109 -11.58 -4.75 -17.69
N GLY A 110 -12.69 -4.88 -18.42
CA GLY A 110 -13.11 -6.17 -18.98
C GLY A 110 -13.38 -7.24 -17.92
N GLY A 111 -13.87 -6.85 -16.74
CA GLY A 111 -14.17 -7.76 -15.62
C GLY A 111 -12.92 -8.26 -14.87
N ARG A 112 -11.77 -7.61 -15.05
CA ARG A 112 -10.54 -7.93 -14.33
C ARG A 112 -9.98 -6.70 -13.61
N PRO A 113 -9.52 -6.83 -12.35
CA PRO A 113 -8.84 -5.75 -11.67
C PRO A 113 -7.51 -5.40 -12.35
N VAL A 114 -7.23 -4.11 -12.50
CA VAL A 114 -5.99 -3.57 -13.08
C VAL A 114 -5.53 -2.37 -12.27
N LEU A 115 -4.22 -2.14 -12.23
CA LEU A 115 -3.64 -0.97 -11.55
C LEU A 115 -3.37 0.14 -12.55
N LEU A 116 -3.80 1.35 -12.20
CA LEU A 116 -3.58 2.57 -12.97
C LEU A 116 -2.80 3.55 -12.10
N LEU A 117 -1.72 4.12 -12.64
CA LEU A 117 -0.92 5.12 -11.96
C LEU A 117 -1.28 6.52 -12.48
N GLU A 118 -1.46 7.43 -11.54
CA GLU A 118 -1.57 8.86 -11.80
C GLU A 118 -0.53 9.61 -10.96
N GLU A 119 0.21 10.50 -11.59
CA GLU A 119 1.11 11.44 -10.90
C GLU A 119 0.33 12.72 -10.57
N LEU A 120 0.40 13.15 -9.32
CA LEU A 120 -0.18 14.40 -8.87
C LEU A 120 0.94 15.45 -8.86
N SER A 121 0.92 16.35 -9.83
CA SER A 121 1.81 17.52 -9.81
C SER A 121 1.41 18.45 -8.66
N SER A 122 2.37 18.85 -7.84
CA SER A 122 2.25 19.92 -6.84
C SER A 122 1.99 21.28 -7.48
#